data_AF-Q1K2A2-F1
#
_entry.id   AF-Q1K2A2-F1
#
_cell.length_a   1.000
_cell.length_b   1.000
_cell.length_c   1.000
_cell.angle_alpha   90.00
_cell.angle_beta   90.00
_cell.angle_gamma   90.00
#
_symmetry.space_group_name_H-M   'P 1'
#
loop_
_entity.id
_entity.type
_entity.pdbx_description
1 polymer ?
#
loop_
_entity_poly.entity_id
_entity_poly.type
_entity_poly.pdbx_seq_one_letter_code
_entity_poly.pdbx_strand_id
1 'polypeptide(L)'
;MKKKILYFIIIFVAFFILYCFAINSIKFLCVSSEILGSNSSFGGYLISRIYLEDNRNKVFNEVNKLVLDDKYGFVEDVFIRVLGVVGDDRAIPLLMNIYIKNQEKEKLRYKNISIITSIGLIGDDKVIPFLEKILNKKQSKNRYYAARSLFLLTGEEVNYLNKAGTYQNFYPSPRDKEARSVILQSKERRRGYDEMMSLDALFRASL
;
A
#
# COMPACT_ATOMS: atom_id res chain seq x y z
N MET A 1 45.09 -24.60 -11.06
CA MET A 1 44.57 -23.21 -11.18
C MET A 1 43.27 -23.13 -11.98
N LYS A 2 43.21 -23.66 -13.23
CA LYS A 2 42.01 -23.61 -14.10
C LYS A 2 40.71 -24.18 -13.47
N LYS A 3 40.77 -25.30 -12.74
CA LYS A 3 39.59 -25.88 -12.07
C LYS A 3 39.00 -25.00 -10.94
N LYS A 4 39.84 -24.27 -10.19
CA LYS A 4 39.38 -23.35 -9.14
C LYS A 4 38.69 -22.11 -9.73
N ILE A 5 39.24 -21.58 -10.82
CA ILE A 5 38.65 -20.47 -11.58
C ILE A 5 37.29 -20.90 -12.17
N LEU A 6 37.21 -22.09 -12.77
CA LEU A 6 35.95 -22.63 -13.29
C LEU A 6 34.88 -22.79 -12.19
N TYR A 7 35.26 -23.31 -11.03
CA TYR A 7 34.34 -23.45 -9.89
C TYR A 7 33.83 -22.10 -9.37
N PHE A 8 34.70 -21.10 -9.28
CA PHE A 8 34.33 -19.74 -8.92
C PHE A 8 33.34 -19.12 -9.91
N ILE A 9 33.57 -19.30 -11.22
CA ILE A 9 32.66 -18.81 -12.27
C ILE A 9 31.30 -19.51 -12.16
N ILE A 10 31.26 -20.82 -11.94
CA ILE A 10 30.00 -21.57 -11.78
C ILE A 10 29.21 -21.04 -10.58
N ILE A 11 29.86 -20.82 -9.43
CA ILE A 11 29.22 -20.26 -8.24
C ILE A 11 28.68 -18.85 -8.53
N PHE A 12 29.47 -18.00 -9.17
CA PHE A 12 29.07 -16.64 -9.48
C PHE A 12 27.86 -16.60 -10.43
N VAL A 13 27.87 -17.42 -11.49
CA VAL A 13 26.73 -17.54 -12.41
C VAL A 13 25.49 -18.09 -11.71
N ALA A 14 25.63 -19.11 -10.86
CA ALA A 14 24.52 -19.64 -10.08
C ALA A 14 23.93 -18.58 -9.13
N PHE A 15 24.79 -17.81 -8.46
CA PHE A 15 24.36 -16.71 -7.59
C PHE A 15 23.66 -15.59 -8.39
N PHE A 16 24.17 -15.27 -9.58
CA PHE A 16 23.55 -14.30 -10.48
C PHE A 16 22.17 -14.76 -10.96
N ILE A 17 22.02 -16.03 -11.34
CA ILE A 17 20.72 -16.60 -11.74
C ILE A 17 19.72 -16.57 -10.58
N LEU A 18 20.15 -16.99 -9.38
CA LEU A 18 19.32 -16.93 -8.17
C LEU A 18 18.92 -15.49 -7.83
N TYR A 19 19.85 -14.55 -7.97
CA TYR A 19 19.59 -13.13 -7.79
C TYR A 19 18.57 -12.62 -8.81
N CYS A 20 18.73 -12.93 -10.10
CA CYS A 20 17.77 -12.58 -11.15
C CYS A 20 16.37 -13.15 -10.90
N PHE A 21 16.29 -14.39 -10.37
CA PHE A 21 15.01 -14.99 -10.02
C PHE A 21 14.38 -14.30 -8.80
N ALA A 22 15.19 -13.98 -7.78
CA ALA A 22 14.74 -13.31 -6.57
C ALA A 22 14.21 -11.91 -6.86
N ILE A 23 14.91 -11.08 -7.64
CA ILE A 23 14.49 -9.70 -7.93
C ILE A 23 13.24 -9.60 -8.83
N ASN A 24 12.79 -10.71 -9.42
CA ASN A 24 11.57 -10.78 -10.22
C ASN A 24 10.39 -11.42 -9.45
N SER A 25 10.60 -11.86 -8.21
CA SER A 25 9.55 -12.40 -7.35
C SER A 25 8.89 -11.28 -6.54
N ILE A 26 7.57 -11.11 -6.70
CA ILE A 26 6.80 -10.09 -5.96
C ILE A 26 6.94 -10.33 -4.46
N LYS A 27 6.87 -11.59 -4.03
CA LYS A 27 7.14 -11.99 -2.65
C LYS A 27 8.48 -11.48 -2.14
N PHE A 28 9.56 -11.75 -2.88
CA PHE A 28 10.90 -11.33 -2.46
C PHE A 28 10.99 -9.80 -2.39
N LEU A 29 10.49 -9.11 -3.42
CA LEU A 29 10.48 -7.64 -3.45
C LEU A 29 9.73 -7.04 -2.26
N CYS A 30 8.53 -7.53 -1.95
CA CYS A 30 7.76 -7.03 -0.81
C CYS A 30 8.49 -7.28 0.53
N VAL A 31 8.92 -8.52 0.78
CA VAL A 31 9.57 -8.90 2.05
C VAL A 31 10.88 -8.13 2.25
N SER A 32 11.70 -8.03 1.21
CA SER A 32 12.94 -7.27 1.25
C SER A 32 12.68 -5.77 1.40
N SER A 33 11.64 -5.22 0.78
CA SER A 33 11.31 -3.80 0.93
C SER A 33 10.95 -3.42 2.37
N GLU A 34 10.26 -4.30 3.09
CA GLU A 34 9.94 -4.06 4.49
C GLU A 34 11.18 -4.19 5.38
N ILE A 35 11.97 -5.25 5.21
CA ILE A 35 13.19 -5.49 6.01
C ILE A 35 14.18 -4.32 5.85
N LEU A 36 14.30 -3.76 4.64
CA LEU A 36 15.20 -2.66 4.32
C LEU A 36 14.55 -1.28 4.55
N GLY A 37 13.35 -1.25 5.13
CA GLY A 37 12.55 -0.07 5.38
C GLY A 37 11.84 0.39 4.10
N SER A 38 10.52 0.22 4.05
CA SER A 38 9.69 0.56 2.88
C SER A 38 9.66 2.05 2.53
N ASN A 39 10.16 2.90 3.42
CA ASN A 39 10.32 4.35 3.20
C ASN A 39 11.77 4.76 2.86
N SER A 40 12.73 3.84 2.93
CA SER A 40 14.10 4.10 2.50
C SER A 40 14.17 4.19 0.97
N SER A 41 15.21 4.83 0.43
CA SER A 41 15.43 4.88 -1.03
C SER A 41 15.48 3.48 -1.64
N PHE A 42 16.04 2.50 -0.91
CA PHE A 42 16.17 1.13 -1.39
C PHE A 42 14.86 0.34 -1.27
N GLY A 43 14.15 0.42 -0.14
CA GLY A 43 12.83 -0.21 -0.01
C GLY A 43 11.83 0.36 -1.00
N GLY A 44 11.85 1.68 -1.19
CA GLY A 44 11.06 2.36 -2.20
C GLY A 44 11.39 1.96 -3.64
N TYR A 45 12.67 1.67 -3.95
CA TYR A 45 13.08 1.11 -5.23
C TYR A 45 12.51 -0.30 -5.43
N LEU A 46 12.56 -1.17 -4.42
CA LEU A 46 11.99 -2.52 -4.50
C LEU A 46 10.47 -2.49 -4.72
N ILE A 47 9.75 -1.58 -4.06
CA ILE A 47 8.32 -1.37 -4.30
C ILE A 47 8.07 -0.92 -5.74
N SER A 48 8.88 0.01 -6.27
CA SER A 48 8.75 0.45 -7.66
C SER A 48 8.92 -0.70 -8.67
N ARG A 49 9.78 -1.69 -8.36
CA ARG A 49 9.94 -2.90 -9.18
C ARG A 49 8.68 -3.76 -9.23
N ILE A 50 7.88 -3.77 -8.16
CA ILE A 50 6.57 -4.43 -8.15
C ILE A 50 5.61 -3.70 -9.11
N TYR A 51 5.64 -2.37 -9.15
CA TYR A 51 4.76 -1.59 -10.04
C TYR A 51 5.14 -1.68 -11.52
N LEU A 52 6.38 -2.06 -11.84
CA LEU A 52 6.80 -2.39 -13.20
C LEU A 52 6.26 -3.74 -13.69
N GLU A 53 5.74 -4.60 -12.81
CA GLU A 53 5.15 -5.88 -13.22
C GLU A 53 3.86 -5.64 -14.00
N ASP A 54 3.90 -5.90 -15.31
CA ASP A 54 2.80 -5.63 -16.23
C ASP A 54 1.60 -6.58 -16.06
N ASN A 55 1.62 -7.54 -15.14
CA ASN A 55 0.44 -8.35 -14.85
C ASN A 55 -0.23 -7.96 -13.52
N ARG A 56 -1.23 -7.06 -13.57
CA ARG A 56 -2.02 -6.64 -12.39
C ARG A 56 -2.62 -7.83 -11.63
N ASN A 57 -3.12 -8.83 -12.35
CA ASN A 57 -3.71 -10.03 -11.73
C ASN A 57 -2.65 -10.83 -10.98
N LYS A 58 -1.44 -10.94 -11.52
CA LYS A 58 -0.31 -11.59 -10.85
C LYS A 58 0.05 -10.84 -9.57
N VAL A 59 0.20 -9.50 -9.64
CA VAL A 59 0.48 -8.67 -8.45
C VAL A 59 -0.61 -8.84 -7.40
N PHE A 60 -1.88 -8.68 -7.78
CA PHE A 60 -3.00 -8.85 -6.86
C PHE A 60 -3.01 -10.24 -6.22
N ASN A 61 -2.95 -11.31 -7.01
CA ASN A 61 -3.04 -12.68 -6.51
C ASN A 61 -1.88 -13.04 -5.57
N GLU A 62 -0.65 -12.69 -5.94
CA GLU A 62 0.51 -12.96 -5.11
C GLU A 62 0.46 -12.17 -3.80
N VAL A 63 0.17 -10.87 -3.86
CA VAL A 63 0.11 -10.02 -2.66
C VAL A 63 -1.06 -10.42 -1.77
N ASN A 64 -2.24 -10.69 -2.33
CA ASN A 64 -3.40 -11.17 -1.59
C ASN A 64 -3.11 -12.49 -0.83
N LYS A 65 -2.39 -13.43 -1.49
CA LYS A 65 -1.94 -14.67 -0.84
C LYS A 65 -0.99 -14.38 0.33
N LEU A 66 -0.09 -13.42 0.19
CA LEU A 66 0.87 -13.06 1.24
C LEU A 66 0.21 -12.38 2.44
N VAL A 67 -0.83 -11.56 2.22
CA VAL A 67 -1.61 -10.95 3.30
C VAL A 67 -2.33 -12.00 4.15
N LEU A 68 -2.81 -13.08 3.52
CA LEU A 68 -3.53 -14.16 4.19
C LEU A 68 -2.61 -15.20 4.86
N ASP A 69 -1.30 -15.09 4.66
CA ASP A 69 -0.32 -16.00 5.25
C ASP A 69 0.23 -15.41 6.55
N ASP A 70 -0.19 -15.98 7.68
CA ASP A 70 0.17 -15.56 9.04
C ASP A 70 1.70 -15.46 9.26
N LYS A 71 2.50 -16.15 8.44
CA LYS A 71 3.97 -16.09 8.49
C LYS A 71 4.52 -14.67 8.24
N TYR A 72 3.79 -13.84 7.51
CA TYR A 72 4.25 -12.51 7.11
C TYR A 72 3.56 -11.37 7.87
N GLY A 73 3.04 -11.62 9.08
CA GLY A 73 2.35 -10.61 9.87
C GLY A 73 3.12 -9.31 10.11
N PHE A 74 4.46 -9.36 10.05
CA PHE A 74 5.36 -8.21 10.15
C PHE A 74 5.58 -7.43 8.84
N VAL A 75 5.21 -7.99 7.68
CA VAL A 75 5.36 -7.41 6.32
C VAL A 75 4.02 -6.94 5.74
N GLU A 76 2.92 -7.17 6.46
CA GLU A 76 1.57 -6.86 6.01
C GLU A 76 1.38 -5.41 5.53
N ASP A 77 2.11 -4.44 6.09
CA ASP A 77 1.95 -3.03 5.76
C ASP A 77 2.36 -2.73 4.30
N VAL A 78 3.42 -3.37 3.78
CA VAL A 78 3.80 -3.27 2.36
C VAL A 78 2.77 -3.94 1.47
N PHE A 79 2.23 -5.09 1.88
CA PHE A 79 1.22 -5.77 1.07
C PHE A 79 -0.06 -4.96 0.95
N ILE A 80 -0.55 -4.41 2.08
CA ILE A 80 -1.71 -3.53 2.13
C ILE A 80 -1.50 -2.32 1.22
N ARG A 81 -0.33 -1.67 1.33
CA ARG A 81 0.08 -0.54 0.49
C ARG A 81 0.02 -0.90 -1.00
N VAL A 82 0.65 -2.01 -1.40
CA VAL A 82 0.67 -2.46 -2.80
C VAL A 82 -0.74 -2.72 -3.31
N LEU A 83 -1.61 -3.39 -2.54
CA LEU A 83 -3.00 -3.62 -2.94
C LEU A 83 -3.75 -2.30 -3.17
N GLY A 84 -3.56 -1.31 -2.29
CA GLY A 84 -4.15 0.02 -2.43
C GLY A 84 -3.73 0.74 -3.70
N VAL A 85 -2.41 0.75 -3.97
CA VAL A 85 -1.81 1.44 -5.11
C VAL A 85 -2.18 0.77 -6.44
N VAL A 86 -2.21 -0.57 -6.49
CA VAL A 86 -2.65 -1.33 -7.67
C VAL A 86 -4.13 -1.07 -8.00
N GLY A 87 -4.94 -0.71 -6.99
CA GLY A 87 -6.31 -0.27 -7.18
C GLY A 87 -7.25 -1.39 -7.63
N ASP A 88 -7.02 -2.61 -7.16
CA ASP A 88 -7.92 -3.74 -7.41
C ASP A 88 -9.01 -3.79 -6.35
N ASP A 89 -10.25 -3.54 -6.76
CA ASP A 89 -11.43 -3.49 -5.89
C ASP A 89 -11.71 -4.82 -5.17
N ARG A 90 -11.23 -5.94 -5.74
CA ARG A 90 -11.22 -7.26 -5.07
C ARG A 90 -10.45 -7.24 -3.74
N ALA A 91 -9.58 -6.27 -3.50
CA ALA A 91 -8.88 -6.09 -2.22
C ALA A 91 -9.78 -5.52 -1.11
N ILE A 92 -10.87 -4.82 -1.44
CA ILE A 92 -11.71 -4.11 -0.46
C ILE A 92 -12.23 -5.02 0.66
N PRO A 93 -12.85 -6.19 0.39
CA PRO A 93 -13.36 -7.05 1.45
C PRO A 93 -12.25 -7.54 2.39
N LEU A 94 -11.07 -7.88 1.84
CA LEU A 94 -9.91 -8.28 2.61
C LEU A 94 -9.45 -7.15 3.54
N LEU A 95 -9.23 -5.96 2.99
CA LEU A 95 -8.75 -4.80 3.73
C LEU A 95 -9.72 -4.39 4.84
N MET A 96 -11.03 -4.35 4.56
CA MET A 96 -12.05 -4.04 5.57
C MET A 96 -12.05 -5.08 6.70
N ASN A 97 -11.94 -6.37 6.38
CA ASN A 97 -11.88 -7.44 7.38
C ASN A 97 -10.66 -7.30 8.30
N ILE A 98 -9.48 -7.02 7.74
CA ILE A 98 -8.25 -6.81 8.53
C ILE A 98 -8.41 -5.59 9.45
N TYR A 99 -8.99 -4.49 8.95
CA TYR A 99 -9.24 -3.31 9.78
C TYR A 99 -10.18 -3.64 10.94
N ILE A 100 -11.31 -4.28 10.68
CA ILE A 100 -12.31 -4.61 11.70
C ILE A 100 -11.71 -5.47 12.82
N LYS A 101 -10.84 -6.44 12.47
CA LYS A 101 -10.15 -7.32 13.43
C LYS A 101 -9.09 -6.59 14.29
N ASN A 102 -8.55 -5.47 13.81
CA ASN A 102 -7.36 -4.84 14.38
C ASN A 102 -7.55 -3.38 14.80
N GLN A 103 -8.72 -2.77 14.56
CA GLN A 103 -8.97 -1.34 14.79
C GLN A 103 -8.82 -0.87 16.25
N GLU A 104 -8.97 -1.77 17.23
CA GLU A 104 -8.82 -1.44 18.67
C GLU A 104 -7.38 -1.65 19.19
N LYS A 105 -6.51 -2.30 18.40
CA LYS A 105 -5.15 -2.64 18.83
C LYS A 105 -4.23 -1.46 18.56
N GLU A 106 -3.90 -0.70 19.60
CA GLU A 106 -3.04 0.49 19.49
C GLU A 106 -1.68 0.20 18.83
N LYS A 107 -1.09 -0.97 19.12
CA LYS A 107 0.17 -1.43 18.50
C LYS A 107 0.09 -1.56 16.97
N LEU A 108 -1.12 -1.70 16.40
CA LEU A 108 -1.38 -1.84 14.97
C LEU A 108 -1.91 -0.56 14.34
N ARG A 109 -1.69 0.60 14.98
CA ARG A 109 -2.19 1.88 14.48
C ARG A 109 -1.68 2.22 13.08
N TYR A 110 -0.39 2.03 12.80
CA TYR A 110 0.19 2.31 11.47
C TYR A 110 -0.43 1.40 10.39
N LYS A 111 -0.61 0.12 10.69
CA LYS A 111 -1.34 -0.82 9.83
C LYS A 111 -2.75 -0.32 9.50
N ASN A 112 -3.51 0.11 10.51
CA ASN A 112 -4.86 0.66 10.31
C ASN A 112 -4.87 1.91 9.42
N ILE A 113 -3.86 2.78 9.55
CA ILE A 113 -3.66 3.96 8.69
C ILE A 113 -3.41 3.53 7.24
N SER A 114 -2.53 2.55 7.03
CA SER A 114 -2.23 1.99 5.71
C SER A 114 -3.47 1.37 5.07
N ILE A 115 -4.30 0.67 5.84
CA ILE A 115 -5.55 0.08 5.34
C ILE A 115 -6.52 1.17 4.88
N ILE A 116 -6.80 2.16 5.72
CA ILE A 116 -7.75 3.24 5.39
C ILE A 116 -7.28 4.00 4.15
N THR A 117 -5.99 4.29 4.07
CA THR A 117 -5.38 4.96 2.91
C THR A 117 -5.51 4.10 1.66
N SER A 118 -5.22 2.80 1.76
CA SER A 118 -5.33 1.87 0.64
C SER A 118 -6.76 1.75 0.11
N ILE A 119 -7.75 1.73 1.01
CA ILE A 119 -9.18 1.73 0.64
C ILE A 119 -9.54 3.00 -0.15
N GLY A 120 -9.11 4.17 0.30
CA GLY A 120 -9.35 5.42 -0.44
C GLY A 120 -8.64 5.44 -1.80
N LEU A 121 -7.41 4.92 -1.85
CA LEU A 121 -6.64 4.80 -3.09
C LEU A 121 -7.22 3.81 -4.09
N ILE A 122 -8.00 2.81 -3.67
CA ILE A 122 -8.64 1.88 -4.60
C ILE A 122 -9.69 2.58 -5.46
N GLY A 123 -10.39 3.58 -4.93
CA GLY A 123 -11.33 4.38 -5.72
C GLY A 123 -12.74 3.78 -5.87
N ASP A 124 -13.10 2.78 -5.05
CA ASP A 124 -14.44 2.19 -5.05
C ASP A 124 -15.36 2.95 -4.09
N ASP A 125 -16.31 3.71 -4.65
CA ASP A 125 -17.25 4.55 -3.90
C ASP A 125 -18.14 3.74 -2.92
N LYS A 126 -18.27 2.42 -3.10
CA LYS A 126 -19.03 1.54 -2.18
C LYS A 126 -18.47 1.54 -0.76
N VAL A 127 -17.23 1.99 -0.56
CA VAL A 127 -16.58 2.03 0.76
C VAL A 127 -16.86 3.32 1.54
N ILE A 128 -17.54 4.30 0.95
CA ILE A 128 -17.85 5.59 1.61
C ILE A 128 -18.54 5.37 2.97
N PRO A 129 -19.62 4.57 3.10
CA PRO A 129 -20.28 4.38 4.40
C PRO A 129 -19.35 3.79 5.47
N PHE A 130 -18.39 2.95 5.06
CA PHE A 130 -17.40 2.40 5.97
C PHE A 130 -16.41 3.47 6.46
N LEU A 131 -15.95 4.36 5.58
CA LEU A 131 -15.05 5.45 5.94
C LEU A 131 -15.74 6.50 6.83
N GLU A 132 -17.00 6.84 6.55
CA GLU A 132 -17.82 7.72 7.40
C GLU A 132 -17.98 7.16 8.82
N LYS A 133 -18.18 5.84 8.95
CA LYS A 133 -18.22 5.18 10.26
C LYS A 133 -16.90 5.34 11.03
N ILE A 134 -15.76 5.29 10.35
CA ILE A 134 -14.44 5.50 10.98
C ILE A 134 -14.24 6.97 11.38
N LEU A 135 -14.69 7.91 10.55
CA LEU A 135 -14.64 9.35 10.79
C LEU A 135 -15.41 9.75 12.06
N ASN A 136 -16.60 9.16 12.24
CA ASN A 136 -17.53 9.49 13.32
C ASN A 136 -17.28 8.72 14.63
N LYS A 137 -16.38 7.73 14.63
CA LYS A 137 -16.08 6.92 15.82
C LYS A 137 -15.37 7.73 16.90
N LYS A 138 -16.01 7.88 18.07
CA LYS A 138 -15.62 8.76 19.20
C LYS A 138 -14.15 8.70 19.65
N GLN A 139 -13.48 7.56 19.54
CA GLN A 139 -12.07 7.40 19.95
C GLN A 139 -11.13 7.04 18.79
N SER A 140 -11.59 7.16 17.55
CA SER A 140 -10.77 6.84 16.39
C SER A 140 -9.59 7.80 16.28
N LYS A 141 -8.36 7.27 16.38
CA LYS A 141 -7.11 8.00 16.08
C LYS A 141 -6.82 8.07 14.57
N ASN A 142 -7.73 7.55 13.74
CA ASN A 142 -7.57 7.38 12.30
C ASN A 142 -8.48 8.32 11.48
N ARG A 143 -9.19 9.24 12.12
CA ARG A 143 -10.18 10.11 11.47
C ARG A 143 -9.60 11.00 10.39
N TYR A 144 -8.39 11.53 10.58
CA TYR A 144 -7.69 12.29 9.54
C TYR A 144 -7.52 11.47 8.26
N TYR A 145 -7.15 10.18 8.39
CA TYR A 145 -6.96 9.30 7.24
C TYR A 145 -8.28 8.89 6.61
N ALA A 146 -9.34 8.72 7.41
CA ALA A 146 -10.68 8.52 6.88
C ALA A 146 -11.16 9.75 6.11
N ALA A 147 -10.90 10.95 6.62
CA ALA A 147 -11.20 12.20 5.95
C ALA A 147 -10.45 12.34 4.61
N ARG A 148 -9.14 12.06 4.62
CA ARG A 148 -8.34 12.00 3.39
C ARG A 148 -8.91 11.00 2.39
N SER A 149 -9.20 9.77 2.81
CA SER A 149 -9.75 8.75 1.92
C SER A 149 -11.13 9.11 1.38
N LEU A 150 -11.98 9.76 2.19
CA LEU A 150 -13.25 10.31 1.72
C LEU A 150 -13.03 11.39 0.65
N PHE A 151 -12.10 12.33 0.88
CA PHE A 151 -11.74 13.33 -0.12
C PHE A 151 -11.25 12.69 -1.44
N LEU A 152 -10.45 11.61 -1.37
CA LEU A 152 -9.99 10.91 -2.57
C LEU A 152 -11.16 10.33 -3.39
N LEU A 153 -12.25 9.91 -2.73
CA LEU A 153 -13.43 9.35 -3.39
C LEU A 153 -14.40 10.44 -3.86
N THR A 154 -14.76 11.36 -2.97
CA THR A 154 -15.84 12.34 -3.21
C THR A 154 -15.32 13.65 -3.79
N GLY A 155 -14.10 14.05 -3.43
CA GLY A 155 -13.57 15.39 -3.68
C GLY A 155 -14.05 16.45 -2.69
N GLU A 156 -14.86 16.06 -1.71
CA GLU A 156 -15.38 16.95 -0.69
C GLU A 156 -14.41 17.06 0.48
N GLU A 157 -14.23 18.29 0.97
CA GLU A 157 -13.53 18.54 2.22
C GLU A 157 -14.45 18.15 3.37
N VAL A 158 -13.98 17.25 4.24
CA VAL A 158 -14.77 16.74 5.36
C VAL A 158 -14.19 17.19 6.68
N ASN A 159 -15.08 17.61 7.58
CA ASN A 159 -14.69 17.92 8.96
C ASN A 159 -14.47 16.63 9.75
N TYR A 160 -13.45 16.61 10.59
CA TYR A 160 -13.18 15.51 11.49
C TYR A 160 -12.82 16.02 12.90
N LEU A 161 -13.12 15.21 13.91
CA LEU A 161 -12.71 15.51 15.27
C LEU A 161 -11.20 15.24 15.43
N ASN A 162 -10.42 16.25 15.77
CA ASN A 162 -9.01 16.06 16.06
C ASN A 162 -8.79 15.43 17.45
N LYS A 163 -7.53 15.20 17.82
CA LYS A 163 -7.18 14.63 19.13
C LYS A 163 -7.60 15.49 20.32
N ALA A 164 -7.75 16.81 20.12
CA ALA A 164 -8.19 17.75 21.15
C ALA A 164 -9.72 17.79 21.29
N GLY A 165 -10.47 16.97 20.55
CA GLY A 165 -11.93 16.95 20.62
C GLY A 165 -12.59 18.14 19.92
N THR A 166 -11.87 18.84 19.04
CA THR A 166 -12.41 19.95 18.25
C THR A 166 -12.58 19.53 16.81
N TYR A 167 -13.62 20.05 16.15
CA TYR A 167 -13.82 19.84 14.73
C TYR A 167 -12.78 20.63 13.93
N GLN A 168 -12.15 19.96 12.99
CA GLN A 168 -11.16 20.52 12.07
C GLN A 168 -11.53 20.12 10.65
N ASN A 169 -11.43 21.06 9.71
CA ASN A 169 -11.59 20.73 8.30
C ASN A 169 -10.38 19.99 7.77
N PHE A 170 -10.59 18.94 6.98
CA PHE A 170 -9.52 18.30 6.23
C PHE A 170 -9.15 19.15 5.03
N TYR A 171 -7.91 19.64 5.02
CA TYR A 171 -7.35 20.40 3.90
C TYR A 171 -6.50 19.48 3.03
N PRO A 172 -6.94 19.18 1.78
CA PRO A 172 -6.19 18.30 0.89
C PRO A 172 -4.88 18.96 0.45
N SER A 173 -3.76 18.24 0.63
CA SER A 173 -2.46 18.66 0.11
C SER A 173 -2.43 18.60 -1.43
N PRO A 174 -1.44 19.25 -2.09
CA PRO A 174 -1.26 19.10 -3.53
C PRO A 174 -1.17 17.63 -3.98
N ARG A 175 -0.54 16.77 -3.17
CA ARG A 175 -0.44 15.33 -3.44
C ARG A 175 -1.76 14.61 -3.31
N ASP A 176 -2.63 15.01 -2.38
CA ASP A 176 -3.97 14.42 -2.26
C ASP A 176 -4.82 14.77 -3.49
N LYS A 177 -4.71 16.01 -3.98
CA LYS A 177 -5.40 16.46 -5.20
C LYS A 177 -4.88 15.71 -6.44
N GLU A 178 -3.57 15.55 -6.54
CA GLU A 178 -2.92 14.76 -7.61
C GLU A 178 -3.37 13.30 -7.56
N ALA A 179 -3.30 12.67 -6.40
CA ALA A 179 -3.71 11.28 -6.21
C ALA A 179 -5.18 11.08 -6.59
N ARG A 180 -6.07 12.00 -6.20
CA ARG A 180 -7.47 11.98 -6.64
C ARG A 180 -7.60 12.06 -8.15
N SER A 181 -6.84 12.95 -8.81
CA SER A 181 -6.84 13.05 -10.28
C SER A 181 -6.44 11.72 -10.93
N VAL A 182 -5.38 11.09 -10.42
CA VAL A 182 -4.93 9.77 -10.89
C VAL A 182 -6.00 8.69 -10.67
N ILE A 183 -6.66 8.67 -9.52
CA ILE A 183 -7.73 7.70 -9.22
C ILE A 183 -8.89 7.86 -10.23
N LEU A 184 -9.33 9.10 -10.48
CA LEU A 184 -10.41 9.36 -11.44
C LEU A 184 -10.03 8.99 -12.88
N GLN A 185 -8.81 9.33 -13.31
CA GLN A 185 -8.31 9.02 -14.66
C GLN A 185 -8.08 7.52 -14.89
N SER A 186 -7.89 6.75 -13.82
CA SER A 186 -7.63 5.31 -13.87
C SER A 186 -8.81 4.44 -13.45
N LYS A 187 -9.99 4.99 -13.17
CA LYS A 187 -11.13 4.23 -12.60
C LYS A 187 -11.55 3.03 -13.45
N GLU A 188 -11.50 3.15 -14.77
CA GLU A 188 -11.95 2.11 -15.72
C GLU A 188 -10.81 1.33 -16.38
N ARG A 189 -9.56 1.60 -15.99
CA ARG A 189 -8.40 0.94 -16.58
C ARG A 189 -7.35 0.60 -15.53
N ARG A 190 -6.37 -0.18 -15.97
CA ARG A 190 -5.20 -0.44 -15.15
C ARG A 190 -4.37 0.84 -14.99
N ARG A 191 -3.89 1.09 -13.77
CA ARG A 191 -2.89 2.12 -13.49
C ARG A 191 -1.56 1.78 -14.14
N GLY A 192 -0.91 2.79 -14.71
CA GLY A 192 0.48 2.73 -15.17
C GLY A 192 1.48 2.88 -14.04
N TYR A 193 2.76 2.69 -14.34
CA TYR A 193 3.85 2.81 -13.37
C TYR A 193 3.89 4.17 -12.69
N ASP A 194 3.87 5.27 -13.46
CA ASP A 194 3.98 6.63 -12.91
C ASP A 194 2.79 7.00 -12.02
N GLU A 195 1.59 6.55 -12.43
CA GLU A 195 0.37 6.69 -11.63
C GLU A 195 0.52 5.97 -10.29
N MET A 196 0.97 4.71 -10.31
CA MET A 196 1.20 3.93 -9.09
C MET A 196 2.27 4.58 -8.20
N MET A 197 3.35 5.11 -8.78
CA MET A 197 4.39 5.84 -8.02
C MET A 197 3.86 7.14 -7.39
N SER A 198 3.00 7.89 -8.10
CA SER A 198 2.34 9.08 -7.56
C SER A 198 1.43 8.73 -6.37
N LEU A 199 0.63 7.65 -6.47
CA LEU A 199 -0.22 7.20 -5.36
C LEU A 199 0.59 6.67 -4.16
N ASP A 200 1.68 5.93 -4.42
CA ASP A 200 2.57 5.38 -3.37
C ASP A 200 3.22 6.50 -2.52
N ALA A 201 3.41 7.69 -3.11
CA ALA A 201 3.96 8.84 -2.40
C ALA A 201 3.13 9.25 -1.16
N LEU A 202 1.82 8.92 -1.12
CA LEU A 202 0.96 9.20 0.04
C LEU A 202 1.30 8.37 1.28
N PHE A 203 1.96 7.22 1.12
CA PHE A 203 2.44 6.38 2.24
C PHE A 203 3.82 6.81 2.74
N ARG A 204 4.65 7.35 1.85
CA ARG A 204 6.00 7.82 2.20
C ARG A 204 5.98 9.16 2.95
N ALA A 205 4.91 9.93 2.78
CA ALA A 205 4.74 11.27 3.38
C ALA A 205 4.06 11.26 4.77
N SER A 206 3.53 10.12 5.22
CA SER A 206 2.62 10.04 6.37
C SER A 206 3.28 9.82 7.74
N LEU A 207 4.58 10.12 7.90
CA LEU A 207 5.32 9.99 9.16
C LEU A 207 6.13 11.24 9.48
#